data_AF-A0A7W1D2Q4-F1
#
_entry.id   AF-A0A7W1D2Q4-F1
#
_cell.length_a   1.000
_cell.length_b   1.000
_cell.length_c   1.000
_cell.angle_alpha   90.00
_cell.angle_beta   90.00
_cell.angle_gamma   90.00
#
_symmetry.space_group_name_H-M   'P 1'
#
loop_
_entity.id
_entity.type
_entity.pdbx_description
1 polymer ?
#
loop_
_entity_poly.entity_id
_entity_poly.type
_entity_poly.pdbx_seq_one_letter_code
_entity_poly.pdbx_strand_id
1 'polypeptide(L)' 'MKRTQIYLDEEQDRKLERRARAAAVTKSALIREAIDRFLRREPTPSDIESALAETDGAIPDIEVPSRDEWDRGYG' A
#
# COMPACT_ATOMS: atom_id res chain seq x y z
N MET A 1 -1.02 -13.44 -18.82
CA MET A 1 -0.07 -12.45 -18.26
C MET A 1 0.23 -11.39 -19.31
N LYS A 2 0.37 -10.12 -18.91
CA LYS A 2 0.84 -9.02 -19.75
C LYS A 2 2.32 -8.74 -19.45
N ARG A 3 3.14 -8.51 -20.48
CA ARG A 3 4.56 -8.13 -20.31
C ARG A 3 4.65 -6.62 -20.10
N THR A 4 5.34 -6.21 -19.05
CA THR A 4 5.65 -4.82 -18.76
C THR A 4 7.17 -4.67 -18.64
N GLN A 5 7.71 -3.59 -19.18
CA GLN A 5 9.10 -3.19 -18.96
C GLN A 5 9.11 -2.07 -17.93
N ILE A 6 10.01 -2.16 -16.95
CA ILE A 6 10.20 -1.15 -15.90
C ILE A 6 11.66 -0.70 -15.92
N TYR A 7 11.88 0.58 -15.66
CA TYR A 7 13.23 1.11 -15.48
C TYR A 7 13.64 0.96 -14.02
N LEU A 8 14.85 0.48 -13.80
CA LEU A 8 15.47 0.33 -12.49
C LEU A 8 16.84 0.97 -12.57
N ASP A 9 17.27 1.59 -11.48
CA ASP A 9 18.68 1.96 -11.36
C ASP A 9 19.56 0.72 -11.12
N GLU A 10 20.87 0.90 -11.27
CA GLU A 10 21.83 -0.20 -11.13
C GLU A 10 21.83 -0.80 -9.72
N GLU A 11 21.55 0.00 -8.69
CA GLU A 11 21.55 -0.46 -7.31
C GLU A 11 20.33 -1.37 -7.04
N GLN A 12 19.16 -0.96 -7.53
CA GLN A 12 17.93 -1.73 -7.50
C GLN A 12 18.09 -3.06 -8.24
N ASP A 13 18.64 -3.05 -9.45
CA ASP A 13 18.87 -4.27 -10.23
C ASP A 13 19.80 -5.26 -9.51
N ARG A 14 20.89 -4.75 -8.92
CA ARG A 14 21.83 -5.56 -8.12
C ARG A 14 21.18 -6.10 -6.85
N LYS A 15 20.40 -5.30 -6.14
CA LYS A 15 19.68 -5.74 -4.93
C LYS A 15 18.67 -6.84 -5.26
N LEU A 16 17.93 -6.71 -6.36
CA LEU A 16 16.98 -7.71 -6.83
C LEU A 16 17.69 -8.99 -7.26
N GLU A 17 18.81 -8.90 -7.98
CA GLU A 17 19.61 -10.06 -8.39
C GLU A 17 20.10 -10.85 -7.17
N ARG A 18 20.67 -10.17 -6.17
CA ARG A 18 21.14 -10.84 -4.95
C ARG A 18 20.02 -11.55 -4.21
N ARG A 19 18.86 -10.88 -4.05
CA ARG A 19 17.69 -11.50 -3.38
C ARG A 19 17.14 -12.68 -4.15
N ALA A 20 17.02 -12.56 -5.48
CA ALA A 20 16.51 -13.61 -6.33
C ALA A 20 17.40 -14.87 -6.25
N ARG A 21 18.73 -14.70 -6.28
CA ARG A 21 19.70 -15.79 -6.07
C ARG A 21 19.58 -16.41 -4.69
N ALA A 22 19.51 -15.61 -3.64
CA ALA A 22 19.38 -16.11 -2.27
C ALA A 22 18.09 -16.91 -2.05
N ALA A 23 17.01 -16.56 -2.75
CA ALA A 23 15.73 -17.26 -2.71
C ALA A 23 15.58 -18.36 -3.77
N ALA A 24 16.60 -18.61 -4.60
CA ALA A 24 16.55 -19.56 -5.72
C ALA A 24 15.37 -19.35 -6.69
N VAL A 25 14.97 -18.10 -6.91
CA VAL A 25 13.90 -17.71 -7.85
C VAL A 25 14.41 -16.77 -8.94
N THR A 26 13.64 -16.60 -10.00
CA THR A 26 13.97 -15.59 -11.02
C THR A 26 13.69 -14.18 -10.49
N LYS A 27 14.43 -13.18 -10.99
CA LYS A 27 14.18 -11.77 -10.69
C LYS A 27 12.73 -11.37 -10.99
N SER A 28 12.16 -11.88 -12.09
CA SER A 28 10.78 -11.61 -12.45
C SER A 28 9.76 -12.22 -11.49
N ALA A 29 10.04 -13.39 -10.91
CA ALA A 29 9.18 -14.00 -9.90
C ALA A 29 9.21 -13.19 -8.60
N LEU A 30 10.41 -12.77 -8.16
CA LEU A 30 10.59 -11.89 -7.00
C LEU A 30 9.85 -10.56 -7.16
N ILE A 31 9.95 -9.92 -8.33
CA ILE A 31 9.25 -8.66 -8.62
C ILE A 31 7.73 -8.85 -8.55
N ARG A 32 7.20 -9.95 -9.13
CA ARG A 32 5.76 -10.24 -9.07
C ARG A 32 5.27 -10.44 -7.64
N GLU A 33 5.98 -11.23 -6.84
CA GLU A 33 5.65 -11.44 -5.43
C GLU A 33 5.65 -10.11 -4.64
N ALA A 34 6.65 -9.26 -4.89
CA ALA A 34 6.71 -7.94 -4.27
C ALA A 34 5.53 -7.06 -4.65
N ILE A 35 5.12 -7.06 -5.93
CA ILE A 35 3.94 -6.35 -6.41
C ILE A 35 2.67 -6.91 -5.77
N ASP A 36 2.51 -8.24 -5.74
CA ASP A 36 1.34 -8.88 -5.13
C ASP A 36 1.23 -8.52 -3.64
N ARG A 37 2.35 -8.53 -2.92
CA ARG A 37 2.40 -8.13 -1.51
C ARG A 37 2.09 -6.65 -1.32
N PHE A 38 2.61 -5.80 -2.19
CA PHE A 38 2.34 -4.36 -2.15
C PHE A 38 0.85 -4.08 -2.39
N LEU A 39 0.24 -4.75 -3.37
CA LEU A 39 -1.18 -4.58 -3.71
C LEU A 39 -2.13 -5.22 -2.70
N ARG A 40 -1.71 -6.29 -2.03
CA ARG A 40 -2.50 -6.95 -0.95
C ARG A 40 -2.34 -6.29 0.41
N ARG A 41 -1.50 -5.26 0.54
CA ARG A 41 -1.28 -4.60 1.83
C ARG A 41 -2.54 -3.85 2.22
N GLU A 42 -3.34 -4.45 3.10
CA GLU A 42 -4.40 -3.74 3.81
C GLU A 42 -3.78 -2.64 4.70
N PRO A 43 -4.49 -1.52 4.91
CA PRO A 43 -4.05 -0.48 5.83
C PRO A 43 -3.77 -1.10 7.20
N THR A 44 -2.55 -0.93 7.69
CA THR A 44 -2.23 -1.29 9.07
C THR A 44 -2.82 -0.25 10.02
N PRO A 45 -3.00 -0.57 11.31
CA PRO A 45 -3.41 0.44 12.30
C PRO A 45 -2.53 1.70 12.29
N SER A 46 -1.23 1.56 12.05
CA SER A 46 -0.30 2.71 11.93
C SER A 46 -0.53 3.54 10.67
N ASP A 47 -0.98 2.92 9.55
CA ASP A 47 -1.36 3.67 8.35
C ASP A 47 -2.63 4.49 8.60
N ILE A 48 -3.57 3.93 9.37
CA ILE A 48 -4.82 4.61 9.76
C ILE A 48 -4.51 5.77 10.70
N GLU A 49 -3.70 5.56 11.73
CA GLU A 49 -3.28 6.60 12.67
C GLU A 49 -2.57 7.75 11.95
N SER A 50 -1.65 7.43 11.03
CA SER A 50 -0.96 8.44 10.21
C SER A 50 -1.96 9.23 9.36
N ALA A 51 -2.89 8.54 8.68
CA ALA A 51 -3.89 9.20 7.84
C ALA A 51 -4.82 10.13 8.65
N LEU A 52 -5.23 9.70 9.85
CA LEU A 52 -6.04 10.54 10.75
C LEU A 52 -5.25 11.77 11.21
N ALA A 53 -3.98 11.61 11.58
CA ALA A 53 -3.15 12.73 12.03
C ALA A 53 -2.87 13.74 10.90
N GLU A 54 -2.65 13.27 9.67
CA GLU A 54 -2.42 14.14 8.50
C GLU A 54 -3.68 14.90 8.06
N THR A 55 -4.86 14.36 8.33
CA THR A 55 -6.14 14.95 7.92
C THR A 55 -6.86 15.68 9.06
N ASP A 56 -6.30 15.64 10.27
CA ASP A 56 -6.88 16.31 11.44
C ASP A 56 -7.02 17.82 11.18
N GLY A 57 -8.25 18.33 11.32
CA GLY A 57 -8.57 19.73 11.05
C GLY A 57 -8.48 20.17 9.59
N ALA A 58 -8.33 19.26 8.61
CA ALA A 58 -8.25 19.62 7.19
C ALA A 58 -9.53 20.29 6.64
N ILE A 59 -10.66 20.12 7.34
CA ILE A 59 -11.93 20.79 7.04
C ILE A 59 -12.43 21.47 8.32
N PRO A 60 -11.96 22.70 8.63
CA PRO A 60 -12.26 23.38 9.89
C PRO A 60 -13.73 23.79 10.01
N ASP A 61 -14.40 24.02 8.87
CA ASP A 61 -15.79 24.47 8.82
C ASP A 61 -16.77 23.30 8.61
N ILE A 62 -16.36 22.06 8.90
CA ILE A 62 -17.26 20.92 8.78
C ILE A 62 -18.32 20.98 9.89
N GLU A 63 -19.59 21.06 9.48
CA GLU A 63 -20.69 20.81 10.40
C GLU A 63 -20.73 19.31 10.71
N VAL A 64 -20.41 18.93 11.95
CA VAL A 64 -20.45 17.54 12.39
C VAL A 64 -21.92 17.13 12.60
N PRO A 65 -22.45 16.18 11.81
CA PRO A 65 -23.84 15.73 11.96
C PRO A 65 -24.06 15.06 13.31
N SER A 66 -25.32 15.02 13.79
CA SER A 66 -25.65 14.32 15.03
C SER A 66 -25.26 12.84 14.93
N ARG A 67 -24.80 12.26 16.04
CA ARG A 67 -24.47 10.82 16.12
C ARG A 67 -25.67 9.93 15.80
N ASP A 68 -26.88 10.41 16.10
CA ASP A 68 -28.14 9.71 15.81
C ASP A 68 -28.35 9.45 14.31
N GLU A 69 -27.69 10.23 13.44
CA GLU A 69 -27.76 10.03 12.00
C GLU A 69 -27.06 8.75 11.53
N TRP A 70 -26.10 8.24 12.31
CA TRP A 70 -25.27 7.08 12.01
C TRP A 70 -25.88 5.77 12.56
N ASP A 71 -26.72 5.88 13.58
CA ASP A 71 -27.48 4.77 14.17
C ASP A 71 -28.69 4.36 13.29
N ARG A 72 -28.82 4.96 12.10
CA ARG A 72 -29.68 4.47 11.02
C ARG A 72 -29.11 3.15 10.51
N GLY A 73 -29.39 2.07 11.25
CA GLY A 73 -28.90 0.73 10.97
C GLY A 73 -28.87 0.45 9.48
N TYR A 74 -27.68 0.11 8.97
CA TYR A 74 -27.55 -0.44 7.63
C TYR A 74 -28.34 -1.75 7.61
N GLY A 75 -29.55 -1.69 7.06
CA GLY A 75 -30.39 -2.86 6.77
C GLY A 75 -29.79 -3.72 5.68
#